data_AF-A0A0B6Z1P8-F1
#
_entry.id   AF-A0A0B6Z1P8-F1
#
_cell.length_a   1.000
_cell.length_b   1.000
_cell.length_c   1.000
_cell.angle_alpha   90.00
_cell.angle_beta   90.00
_cell.angle_gamma   90.00
#
_symmetry.space_group_name_H-M   'P 1'
#
loop_
_entity.id
_entity.type
_entity.pdbx_description
1 polymer ?
#
loop_
_entity_poly.entity_id
_entity_poly.type
_entity_poly.pdbx_seq_one_letter_code
_entity_poly.pdbx_strand_id
1 'polypeptide(L)'
;KDKRENGYEVMFEVQEFRRVDGGVHTTFSNNDGSLDFQIKMPNMLGRGERFSLDYTLSTKKAHRYSAYFRKPLNSNPDLYFGCTAFQFNGEFPWSGYKQTDTGMTFD
;
A
#
# COMPACT_ATOMS: atom_id res chain seq x y z
N LYS A 1 3.63 -45.11 10.87
CA LYS A 1 2.72 -45.00 9.71
C LYS A 1 1.32 -45.16 10.25
N ASP A 2 0.70 -44.05 10.67
CA ASP A 2 -0.57 -44.05 11.41
C ASP A 2 -1.73 -44.53 10.54
N LYS A 3 -2.41 -45.59 11.00
CA LYS A 3 -3.64 -46.15 10.41
C LYS A 3 -4.84 -45.56 11.16
N ARG A 4 -5.46 -44.50 10.62
CA ARG A 4 -6.84 -44.12 10.98
C ARG A 4 -7.72 -44.35 9.76
N GLU A 5 -8.85 -45.03 9.96
CA GLU A 5 -9.68 -45.62 8.89
C GLU A 5 -10.36 -44.60 7.98
N ASN A 6 -10.43 -43.32 8.37
CA ASN A 6 -10.91 -42.19 7.56
C ASN A 6 -9.97 -40.96 7.70
N GLY A 7 -8.67 -41.14 7.44
CA GLY A 7 -7.73 -40.03 7.40
C GLY A 7 -7.65 -39.44 6.00
N TYR A 8 -8.25 -38.27 5.77
CA TYR A 8 -8.01 -37.49 4.56
C TYR A 8 -6.71 -36.69 4.73
N GLU A 9 -5.73 -36.94 3.87
CA GLU A 9 -4.58 -36.06 3.73
C GLU A 9 -5.00 -34.87 2.85
N VAL A 10 -5.14 -33.70 3.46
CA VAL A 10 -5.42 -32.45 2.75
C VAL A 10 -4.10 -31.70 2.60
N MET A 11 -3.52 -31.78 1.41
CA MET A 11 -2.35 -30.99 1.05
C MET A 11 -2.81 -29.66 0.44
N PHE A 12 -2.40 -28.55 1.04
CA PHE A 12 -2.64 -27.22 0.51
C PHE A 12 -1.40 -26.76 -0.24
N GLU A 13 -1.49 -26.66 -1.56
CA GLU A 13 -0.48 -26.00 -2.37
C GLU A 13 -0.86 -24.52 -2.50
N VAL A 14 0.00 -23.64 -1.96
CA VAL A 14 -0.22 -22.20 -1.98
C VAL A 14 0.94 -21.55 -2.72
N GLN A 15 0.61 -20.67 -3.66
CA GLN A 15 1.59 -19.83 -4.32
C GLN A 15 1.71 -18.51 -3.54
N GLU A 16 2.87 -18.30 -2.91
CA GLU A 16 3.13 -17.06 -2.17
C GLU A 16 3.22 -15.85 -3.12
N PHE A 17 2.74 -14.70 -2.65
CA PHE A 17 2.94 -13.44 -3.35
C PHE A 17 4.43 -13.05 -3.35
N ARG A 18 4.84 -12.31 -4.40
CA ARG A 18 6.22 -11.80 -4.51
C ARG A 18 6.53 -10.84 -3.35
N ARG A 19 7.74 -10.93 -2.79
CA ARG A 19 8.17 -10.14 -1.62
C ARG A 19 8.13 -8.63 -1.85
N VAL A 20 8.42 -8.20 -3.07
CA VAL A 20 8.35 -6.79 -3.49
C VAL A 20 7.67 -6.73 -4.85
N ASP A 21 6.61 -5.96 -4.91
CA ASP A 21 5.91 -5.56 -6.12
C ASP A 21 6.08 -4.05 -6.30
N GLY A 22 6.34 -3.61 -7.51
CA GLY A 22 6.61 -2.22 -7.80
C GLY A 22 6.17 -1.88 -9.20
N GLY A 23 5.56 -0.71 -9.36
CA GLY A 23 4.99 -0.25 -10.61
C GLY A 23 5.20 1.25 -10.77
N VAL A 24 5.29 1.65 -12.03
CA VAL A 24 5.27 3.07 -12.42
C VAL A 24 4.09 3.25 -13.35
N HIS A 25 3.18 4.14 -13.00
CA HIS A 25 1.95 4.40 -13.73
C HIS A 25 1.94 5.88 -14.13
N THR A 26 1.89 6.15 -15.43
CA THR A 26 1.71 7.52 -15.92
C THR A 26 0.24 7.70 -16.29
N THR A 27 -0.45 8.62 -15.63
CA THR A 27 -1.82 9.00 -15.94
C THR A 27 -1.82 10.39 -16.58
N PHE A 28 -2.36 10.49 -17.78
CA PHE A 28 -2.57 11.77 -18.46
C PHE A 28 -4.05 12.15 -18.38
N SER A 29 -4.38 13.25 -17.71
CA SER A 29 -5.76 13.70 -17.53
C SER A 29 -5.86 15.22 -17.61
N ASN A 30 -6.77 15.73 -18.46
CA ASN A 30 -7.16 17.14 -18.51
C ASN A 30 -5.97 18.15 -18.50
N ASN A 31 -5.01 17.95 -19.41
CA ASN A 31 -3.76 18.71 -19.54
C ASN A 31 -2.82 18.65 -18.31
N ASP A 32 -3.03 17.70 -17.39
CA ASP A 32 -2.10 17.34 -16.32
C ASP A 32 -1.60 15.91 -16.55
N GLY A 33 -0.30 15.77 -16.75
CA GLY A 33 0.37 14.48 -16.64
C GLY A 33 0.74 14.24 -15.19
N SER A 34 0.35 13.08 -14.66
CA SER A 34 0.81 12.60 -13.36
C SER A 34 1.56 11.29 -13.53
N LEU A 35 2.66 11.16 -12.81
CA LEU A 35 3.48 9.96 -12.78
C LEU A 35 3.42 9.44 -11.35
N ASP A 36 2.86 8.26 -11.20
CA ASP A 36 2.71 7.55 -9.94
C ASP A 36 3.75 6.42 -9.85
N PHE A 37 4.54 6.44 -8.79
CA PHE A 37 5.46 5.39 -8.42
C PHE A 37 4.87 4.65 -7.22
N GLN A 38 4.67 3.35 -7.37
CA GLN A 38 4.10 2.51 -6.34
C GLN A 38 5.04 1.38 -5.99
N ILE A 39 5.25 1.15 -4.69
CA ILE A 39 6.01 0.03 -4.15
C ILE A 39 5.16 -0.64 -3.09
N LYS A 40 4.91 -1.94 -3.24
CA LYS A 40 4.12 -2.78 -2.33
C LYS A 40 4.96 -3.95 -1.85
N MET A 41 5.04 -4.12 -0.54
CA MET A 41 5.72 -5.23 0.12
C MET A 41 4.69 -5.98 0.97
N PRO A 42 4.11 -7.08 0.47
CA PRO A 42 3.02 -7.79 1.16
C PRO A 42 3.46 -8.61 2.38
N ASN A 43 4.76 -8.77 2.61
CA ASN A 43 5.28 -9.48 3.78
C ASN A 43 6.70 -9.01 4.15
N MET A 44 6.81 -7.99 5.02
CA MET A 44 8.12 -7.46 5.41
C MET A 44 8.86 -8.30 6.46
N LEU A 45 8.17 -8.77 7.50
CA LEU A 45 8.80 -9.48 8.64
C LEU A 45 8.39 -10.96 8.71
N GLY A 46 7.71 -11.48 7.69
CA GLY A 46 7.26 -12.86 7.64
C GLY A 46 5.93 -13.11 8.37
N ARG A 47 5.36 -12.11 9.06
CA ARG A 47 4.13 -12.26 9.85
C ARG A 47 2.89 -11.70 9.17
N GLY A 48 2.97 -11.44 7.86
CA GLY A 48 1.86 -10.87 7.08
C GLY A 48 1.78 -9.34 7.16
N GLU A 49 2.85 -8.65 7.55
CA GLU A 49 2.90 -7.20 7.48
C GLU A 49 2.94 -6.71 6.03
N ARG A 50 2.06 -5.75 5.72
CA ARG A 50 2.00 -5.11 4.42
C ARG A 50 2.49 -3.68 4.53
N PHE A 51 3.47 -3.33 3.71
CA PHE A 51 3.91 -1.97 3.51
C PHE A 51 3.61 -1.52 2.09
N SER A 52 3.19 -0.29 1.90
CA SER A 52 2.93 0.30 0.60
C SER A 52 3.39 1.75 0.59
N LEU A 53 4.19 2.12 -0.39
CA LEU A 53 4.69 3.46 -0.59
C LEU A 53 4.23 3.93 -1.97
N ASP A 54 3.50 5.03 -1.99
CA ASP A 54 2.98 5.65 -3.20
C ASP A 54 3.54 7.07 -3.30
N TYR A 55 4.12 7.39 -4.44
CA TYR A 55 4.68 8.70 -4.75
C TYR A 55 4.19 9.19 -6.10
N THR A 56 3.39 10.26 -6.09
CA THR A 56 2.81 10.84 -7.30
C THR A 56 3.42 12.20 -7.58
N LEU A 57 3.87 12.38 -8.83
CA LEU A 57 4.39 13.61 -9.41
C LEU A 57 3.42 14.14 -10.46
N SER A 58 2.81 15.29 -10.24
CA SER A 58 1.95 15.95 -11.25
C SER A 58 2.66 17.10 -11.96
N THR A 59 2.24 17.35 -13.20
CA THR A 59 2.77 18.45 -14.04
C THR A 59 2.48 19.82 -13.43
N LYS A 60 1.34 19.98 -12.74
CA LYS A 60 0.95 21.19 -11.99
C LYS A 60 1.64 21.35 -10.63
N LYS A 61 2.87 20.86 -10.45
CA LYS A 61 3.65 20.92 -9.19
C LYS A 61 2.94 20.31 -7.97
N ALA A 62 1.91 19.52 -8.21
CA ALA A 62 1.24 18.75 -7.17
C ALA A 62 2.11 17.51 -6.87
N HIS A 63 2.37 17.30 -5.59
CA HIS A 63 3.17 16.17 -5.13
C HIS A 63 2.39 15.44 -4.06
N ARG A 64 2.29 14.12 -4.19
CA ARG A 64 1.64 13.27 -3.20
C ARG A 64 2.61 12.20 -2.73
N TYR A 65 2.76 12.09 -1.42
CA TYR A 65 3.50 11.03 -0.75
C TYR A 65 2.52 10.31 0.16
N SER A 66 2.49 8.99 0.08
CA SER A 66 1.67 8.16 0.97
C SER A 66 2.44 6.92 1.35
N ALA A 67 2.60 6.70 2.65
CA ALA A 67 3.18 5.50 3.21
C ALA A 67 2.13 4.81 4.08
N TYR A 68 1.78 3.59 3.71
CA TYR A 68 0.85 2.74 4.41
C TYR A 68 1.57 1.54 5.01
N PHE A 69 1.36 1.30 6.29
CA PHE A 69 1.86 0.14 7.01
C PHE A 69 0.71 -0.55 7.71
N ARG A 70 0.56 -1.86 7.49
CA ARG A 70 -0.42 -2.71 8.14
C ARG A 70 0.29 -3.87 8.82
N LYS A 71 -0.06 -4.12 10.08
CA LYS A 71 0.43 -5.24 10.87
C LYS A 71 -0.72 -6.04 11.46
N PRO A 72 -0.87 -7.34 11.12
CA PRO A 72 -1.86 -8.19 11.78
C PRO A 72 -1.46 -8.45 13.25
N LEU A 73 -2.45 -8.38 14.13
CA LEU A 73 -2.31 -8.63 15.56
C LEU A 73 -2.75 -10.05 15.88
N ASN A 74 -2.04 -10.70 16.80
CA ASN A 74 -2.39 -12.02 17.33
C ASN A 74 -2.53 -13.14 16.28
N SER A 75 -1.81 -13.05 15.15
CA SER A 75 -1.87 -14.02 14.04
C SER A 75 -3.28 -14.16 13.41
N ASN A 76 -4.19 -13.22 13.68
CA ASN A 76 -5.49 -13.14 13.06
C ASN A 76 -5.43 -12.14 11.89
N PRO A 77 -5.82 -12.53 10.67
CA PRO A 77 -5.80 -11.61 9.53
C PRO A 77 -6.85 -10.49 9.65
N ASP A 78 -7.91 -10.71 10.44
CA ASP A 78 -9.02 -9.75 10.60
C ASP A 78 -8.70 -8.62 11.58
N LEU A 79 -7.82 -8.87 12.56
CA LEU A 79 -7.40 -7.86 13.52
C LEU A 79 -6.05 -7.30 13.09
N TYR A 80 -6.02 -6.04 12.66
CA TYR A 80 -4.79 -5.40 12.22
C TYR A 80 -4.65 -4.02 12.84
N PHE A 81 -3.40 -3.58 12.92
CA PHE A 81 -3.02 -2.21 13.20
C PHE A 81 -2.54 -1.59 11.89
N GLY A 82 -3.20 -0.52 11.47
CA GLY A 82 -2.84 0.29 10.31
C GLY A 82 -2.24 1.63 10.73
N CYS A 83 -1.24 2.06 9.97
CA CYS A 83 -0.69 3.41 10.06
C CYS A 83 -0.53 3.94 8.63
N THR A 84 -1.08 5.11 8.39
CA THR A 84 -0.96 5.82 7.11
C THR A 84 -0.36 7.19 7.37
N ALA A 85 0.83 7.43 6.85
CA ALA A 85 1.40 8.78 6.77
C ALA A 85 1.18 9.30 5.36
N PHE A 86 0.61 10.49 5.22
CA PHE A 86 0.37 11.10 3.92
C PHE A 86 0.77 12.56 3.93
N GLN A 87 1.27 13.01 2.79
CA GLN A 87 1.50 14.40 2.50
C GLN A 87 1.00 14.68 1.10
N PHE A 88 0.13 15.66 0.97
CA PHE A 88 -0.41 16.11 -0.31
C PHE A 88 -0.15 17.59 -0.48
N ASN A 89 0.35 17.96 -1.66
CA ASN A 89 0.56 19.34 -2.04
C ASN A 89 -0.33 19.66 -3.25
N GLY A 90 -1.24 20.62 -3.07
CA GLY A 90 -2.15 21.09 -4.12
C GLY A 90 -2.11 22.60 -4.29
N GLU A 91 -2.14 23.06 -5.54
CA GLU A 91 -2.31 24.47 -5.88
C GLU A 91 -3.76 24.74 -6.30
N PHE A 92 -4.36 25.79 -5.74
CA PHE A 92 -5.73 26.18 -6.04
C PHE A 92 -5.77 27.35 -7.03
N PRO A 93 -6.14 27.12 -8.29
CA PRO A 93 -5.94 28.10 -9.36
C PRO A 93 -6.76 29.38 -9.18
N TRP A 94 -7.91 29.33 -8.52
CA TRP A 94 -8.80 30.48 -8.30
C TRP A 94 -8.33 31.46 -7.22
N SER A 95 -7.40 31.05 -6.35
CA SER A 95 -6.94 31.88 -5.24
C SER A 95 -5.42 31.91 -5.11
N GLY A 96 -4.69 31.20 -5.97
CA GLY A 96 -3.23 31.23 -6.05
C GLY A 96 -2.50 30.69 -4.82
N TYR A 97 -3.20 30.16 -3.82
CA TYR A 97 -2.57 29.57 -2.65
C TYR A 97 -2.12 28.14 -2.92
N LYS A 98 -1.04 27.76 -2.24
CA LYS A 98 -0.50 26.42 -2.20
C LYS A 98 -0.83 25.80 -0.85
N GLN A 99 -1.60 24.72 -0.87
CA GLN A 99 -1.97 23.99 0.34
C GLN A 99 -1.09 22.75 0.45
N THR A 100 -0.48 22.57 1.61
CA THR A 100 0.27 21.36 1.95
C THR A 100 -0.40 20.71 3.14
N ASP A 101 -1.08 19.61 2.90
CA ASP A 101 -1.73 18.82 3.93
C ASP A 101 -0.82 17.64 4.27
N THR A 102 -0.27 17.66 5.48
CA THR A 102 0.52 16.56 6.02
C THR A 102 -0.21 15.99 7.23
N GLY A 103 -0.38 14.68 7.25
CA GLY A 103 -1.11 14.00 8.31
C GLY A 103 -0.63 12.57 8.51
N MET A 104 -0.99 12.04 9.67
CA MET A 104 -0.84 10.63 10.00
C MET A 104 -2.14 10.14 10.58
N THR A 105 -2.58 8.97 10.13
CA THR A 105 -3.80 8.31 10.58
C THR A 105 -3.44 6.91 11.07
N PHE A 106 -4.04 6.50 12.18
CA PHE A 106 -3.92 5.16 12.73
C PHE A 106 -5.30 4.50 12.72
N ASP A 107 -5.37 3.23 12.31
CA ASP A 107 -6.59 2.42 12.24
C ASP A 107 -6.41 1.07 12.93
#